data_AF-A0A2R4FTB9-F1
#
_entry.id   AF-A0A2R4FTB9-F1
#
_cell.length_a   1.000
_cell.length_b   1.000
_cell.length_c   1.000
_cell.angle_alpha   90.00
_cell.angle_beta   90.00
_cell.angle_gamma   90.00
#
_symmetry.space_group_name_H-M   'P 1'
#
loop_
_entity.id
_entity.type
_entity.pdbx_description
1 polymer ?
#
loop_
_entity_poly.entity_id
_entity_poly.type
_entity_poly.pdbx_seq_one_letter_code
_entity_poly.pdbx_strand_id
1 'polypeptide(L)' 'MGQGVHVQELPGIGKRYDIDLGHGGTRVSVVVRRDGTRDLYVFTSRSDEPTAVVELSEEQSRKVGAVLGGTFFA' A
#
# COMPACT_ATOMS: atom_id res chain seq x y z
N MET A 1 11.54 -2.12 -13.30
CA MET A 1 10.78 -1.93 -12.06
C MET A 1 10.59 -3.29 -11.44
N GLY A 2 11.00 -3.43 -10.18
CA GLY A 2 11.39 -4.71 -9.56
C GLY A 2 10.28 -5.74 -9.51
N GLN A 3 10.65 -7.01 -9.62
CA GLN A 3 9.77 -8.13 -9.32
C GLN A 3 9.11 -7.88 -7.95
N GLY A 4 7.78 -7.94 -7.87
CA GLY A 4 7.03 -7.85 -6.61
C GLY A 4 6.06 -6.68 -6.46
N VAL A 5 5.95 -5.74 -7.41
CA VAL A 5 4.89 -4.71 -7.40
C VAL A 5 4.01 -4.79 -8.64
N HIS A 6 2.72 -5.01 -8.45
CA HIS A 6 1.69 -4.98 -9.49
C HIS A 6 0.86 -3.68 -9.39
N VAL A 7 0.55 -3.06 -10.53
CA VAL A 7 -0.17 -1.78 -10.58
C VAL A 7 -1.49 -1.96 -11.31
N GLN A 8 -2.58 -1.46 -10.73
CA GLN A 8 -3.91 -1.49 -11.30
C GLN A 8 -4.56 -0.10 -11.26
N GLU A 9 -5.04 0.39 -12.41
CA GLU A 9 -5.88 1.58 -12.47
C GLU A 9 -7.28 1.25 -11.92
N LEU A 10 -7.83 2.14 -11.08
CA LEU A 10 -9.18 2.03 -10.53
C LEU A 10 -10.02 3.21 -11.05
N PRO A 11 -10.83 3.01 -12.13
CA PRO A 11 -11.65 4.06 -12.71
C PRO A 11 -12.54 4.76 -11.66
N GLY A 12 -12.46 6.09 -11.61
CA GLY A 12 -13.20 6.90 -10.64
C GLY A 12 -12.60 6.97 -9.24
N ILE A 13 -11.67 6.08 -8.88
CA ILE A 13 -11.11 5.99 -7.51
C ILE A 13 -9.66 6.47 -7.48
N GLY A 14 -8.79 5.95 -8.35
CA GLY A 14 -7.35 6.20 -8.29
C GLY A 14 -6.50 5.05 -8.85
N LYS A 15 -5.41 4.70 -8.16
CA LYS A 15 -4.52 3.59 -8.54
C LYS A 15 -4.23 2.68 -7.35
N ARG A 16 -4.20 1.37 -7.58
CA ARG A 16 -3.76 0.38 -6.62
C ARG A 16 -2.37 -0.13 -6.95
N TYR A 17 -1.55 -0.31 -5.92
CA TYR A 17 -0.23 -0.90 -5.96
C TYR A 17 -0.23 -2.11 -5.04
N ASP A 18 -0.14 -3.31 -5.60
CA ASP A 18 -0.08 -4.57 -4.85
C ASP A 18 1.39 -4.98 -4.72
N ILE A 19 1.89 -5.04 -3.49
CA ILE A 19 3.29 -5.32 -3.14
C ILE A 19 3.34 -6.70 -2.50
N ASP A 20 3.94 -7.66 -3.20
CA ASP A 20 4.22 -9.00 -2.67
C ASP A 20 5.41 -8.94 -1.70
N LEU A 21 5.21 -9.44 -0.48
CA LEU A 21 6.24 -9.45 0.57
C LEU A 21 6.98 -10.80 0.65
N GLY A 22 6.72 -11.72 -0.27
CA GLY A 22 7.50 -12.93 -0.52
C GLY A 22 7.23 -14.12 0.42
N HIS A 23 6.41 -13.97 1.45
CA HIS A 23 6.22 -15.00 2.49
C HIS A 23 4.77 -15.45 2.63
N GLY A 24 4.43 -16.68 2.21
CA GLY A 24 3.17 -17.32 2.60
C GLY A 24 1.89 -16.63 2.12
N GLY A 25 1.98 -15.74 1.11
CA GLY A 25 0.85 -14.94 0.64
C GLY A 25 0.72 -13.58 1.31
N THR A 26 1.71 -13.14 2.10
CA THR A 26 1.72 -11.78 2.64
C THR A 26 1.85 -10.77 1.51
N ARG A 27 0.95 -9.79 1.51
CA ARG A 27 1.02 -8.66 0.59
C ARG A 27 0.54 -7.39 1.28
N VAL A 28 0.97 -6.26 0.74
CA VAL A 28 0.44 -4.94 1.10
C VAL A 28 -0.09 -4.31 -0.17
N SER A 29 -1.35 -3.89 -0.15
CA SER A 29 -1.93 -3.12 -1.24
C SER A 29 -2.10 -1.67 -0.83
N VAL A 30 -1.65 -0.75 -1.68
CA VAL A 30 -1.82 0.69 -1.46
C VAL A 30 -2.77 1.22 -2.52
N VAL A 31 -3.91 1.80 -2.13
CA VAL A 31 -4.77 2.55 -3.04
C VAL A 31 -4.48 4.03 -2.86
N VAL A 32 -3.96 4.68 -3.89
CA VAL A 32 -3.83 6.14 -3.95
C VAL A 32 -5.09 6.69 -4.59
N ARG A 33 -5.92 7.38 -3.81
CA ARG A 33 -7.15 7.98 -4.28
C ARG A 33 -6.90 9.34 -4.94
N ARG A 34 -7.86 9.77 -5.76
CA ARG A 34 -7.80 11.05 -6.49
C ARG A 34 -7.78 12.28 -5.59
N ASP A 35 -8.34 12.19 -4.38
CA ASP A 35 -8.36 13.27 -3.39
C ASP A 35 -7.06 13.36 -2.56
N GLY A 36 -6.08 12.50 -2.84
CA GLY A 36 -4.83 12.44 -2.10
C GLY A 36 -4.92 11.62 -0.81
N THR A 37 -6.03 10.95 -0.50
CA THR A 37 -6.00 9.93 0.55
C THR A 37 -5.35 8.63 0.05
N ARG A 38 -4.79 7.86 0.97
CA ARG A 38 -4.20 6.55 0.67
C ARG A 38 -4.77 5.50 1.61
N ASP A 39 -5.24 4.39 1.06
CA ASP A 39 -5.57 3.21 1.86
C ASP A 39 -4.43 2.21 1.84
N LEU A 40 -4.11 1.69 3.00
CA LEU A 40 -3.19 0.58 3.18
C LEU A 40 -3.98 -0.67 3.58
N TYR A 41 -3.95 -1.68 2.72
CA TYR A 41 -4.53 -2.99 2.98
C TYR A 41 -3.41 -3.98 3.30
N VAL A 42 -3.49 -4.64 4.46
CA VAL A 42 -2.51 -5.62 4.91
C VAL A 42 -3.09 -7.01 4.82
N PHE A 43 -2.39 -7.91 4.14
CA PHE A 43 -2.77 -9.31 4.00
C PHE A 43 -1.68 -10.16 4.65
N THR A 44 -2.08 -10.99 5.62
CA THR A 44 -1.16 -11.89 6.34
C THR A 44 -1.28 -13.36 5.90
N SER A 45 -2.13 -13.63 4.91
CA SER A 45 -2.38 -14.95 4.33
C SER A 45 -2.74 -14.82 2.86
N ARG A 46 -2.91 -15.95 2.16
CA ARG A 46 -3.41 -15.99 0.76
C ARG A 46 -4.90 -15.63 0.60
N SER A 47 -5.56 -15.17 1.66
CA SER A 47 -6.94 -14.69 1.59
C SER A 47 -7.05 -13.43 0.74
N ASP A 48 -8.16 -13.28 0.03
CA ASP A 48 -8.51 -12.05 -0.67
C ASP A 48 -9.06 -10.97 0.28
N GLU A 49 -9.33 -11.33 1.54
CA GLU A 49 -9.74 -10.38 2.58
C GLU A 49 -8.52 -9.84 3.35
N PRO A 50 -8.41 -8.51 3.51
CA PRO A 50 -7.33 -7.91 4.28
C PRO A 50 -7.52 -8.19 5.77
N THR A 51 -6.41 -8.45 6.46
CA THR A 51 -6.37 -8.52 7.93
C THR A 51 -6.58 -7.13 8.55
N ALA A 52 -6.13 -6.07 7.87
CA ALA A 52 -6.32 -4.70 8.33
C ALA A 52 -6.42 -3.73 7.14
N VAL A 53 -7.15 -2.64 7.36
CA VAL A 53 -7.24 -1.51 6.45
C VAL A 53 -6.99 -0.23 7.24
N VAL A 54 -6.11 0.62 6.72
CA VAL A 54 -5.81 1.93 7.32
C VAL A 54 -5.94 3.00 6.25
N GLU A 55 -6.82 3.96 6.46
CA GLU A 55 -6.87 5.17 5.64
C GLU A 55 -5.90 6.21 6.20
N LEU A 56 -5.15 6.84 5.31
CA LEU A 56 -4.17 7.86 5.62
C LEU A 56 -4.45 9.10 4.76
N SER A 57 -4.45 10.26 5.41
CA SER A 57 -4.32 11.53 4.70
C SER A 57 -2.97 11.60 3.99
N GLU A 58 -2.88 12.48 2.99
CA GLU A 58 -1.63 12.74 2.28
C GLU A 58 -0.44 13.04 3.21
N GLU A 59 -0.65 13.83 4.26
CA GLU A 59 0.40 14.17 5.21
C GLU A 59 0.84 12.95 6.03
N GLN A 60 -0.10 12.14 6.51
CA GLN A 60 0.21 10.91 7.26
C GLN A 60 0.94 9.91 6.37
N SER A 61 0.52 9.73 5.11
CA SER A 61 1.18 8.85 4.15
C SER A 61 2.62 9.26 3.89
N ARG A 62 2.92 10.56 3.79
CA ARG A 62 4.30 11.05 3.66
C ARG A 62 5.15 10.68 4.88
N LYS A 63 4.62 10.84 6.09
CA LYS A 63 5.34 10.48 7.33
C LYS A 63 5.65 8.97 7.37
N VAL A 64 4.65 8.14 7.08
CA VAL A 64 4.83 6.67 7.02
C VAL A 64 5.85 6.30 5.94
N GLY A 65 5.70 6.85 4.73
CA GLY A 65 6.61 6.61 3.61
C GLY A 65 8.06 7.03 3.92
N ALA A 66 8.26 8.14 4.64
CA ALA A 66 9.58 8.59 5.05
C ALA A 66 10.26 7.60 6.01
N VAL A 67 9.51 7.01 6.95
CA VAL A 67 9.99 5.97 7.85
C VAL A 67 10.32 4.69 7.07
N LEU A 68 9.41 4.23 6.20
CA LEU A 68 9.61 3.02 5.39
C LEU A 68 10.80 3.16 4.42
N GLY A 69 11.01 4.36 3.87
CA GLY A 69 12.13 4.67 2.98
C GLY A 69 13.46 4.91 3.68
N GLY A 70 13.53 4.79 5.02
CA GLY A 70 14.76 5.02 5.79
C GLY A 70 15.23 6.47 5.84
N THR A 71 14.36 7.44 5.53
CA THR A 71 14.70 8.87 5.49
C THR A 71 14.41 9.61 6.79
N PHE A 72 13.69 8.98 7.72
CA PHE A 72 13.28 9.58 9.00
C PHE A 72 14.19 9.19 10.18
N PHE A 73 14.83 8.03 10.11
CA PHE A 73 15.88 7.58 11.03
C PHE A 73 17.07 7.14 10.20
N ALA A 74 18.18 7.88 10.29
CA ALA A 74 19.45 7.60 9.64
C ALA A 74 20.54 7.38 10.70
#